data_AF-A0A6G1ITP5-F1
#
_entry.id   AF-A0A6G1ITP5-F1
#
_cell.length_a   1.000
_cell.length_b   1.000
_cell.length_c   1.000
_cell.angle_alpha   90.00
_cell.angle_beta   90.00
_cell.angle_gamma   90.00
#
_symmetry.space_group_name_H-M   'P 1'
#
loop_
_entity.id
_entity.type
_entity.pdbx_description
1 polymer ?
#
loop_
_entity_poly.entity_id
_entity_poly.type
_entity_poly.pdbx_seq_one_letter_code
_entity_poly.pdbx_strand_id
1 'polypeptide(L)'
;MIIDPVEILKKTSTAGPIPTATPTSVDPIPTVLPDSPEKQFVGDGGTRTLWVVFIVMLISSAVFAGLSWRVPVGRRLYHVITTLITIFAAISYFAMATGHGVSVHTIQVRHQIDHLPDTFTEVQRQVFWARYVDWSLTTPLLLLDLSLLAGLNGAHILMAIVADIIMILTGLFAAFGSEGTPQKWGWYAIACIAYLVVIWHLAVNGRAQAQAKGDKVGSFFLAIAGFTLIVWTAYPIVWGIADGSRNLSVDGEIIAYAVLDILAKPVFGTWLLIAHARMPETNIDLGGFWSYGLGGEGSVRLGDDDDNLKKGLQHRPDRDTLVERNILPDSNAAPALQGHQKELERHMRANSLEKGLQHRPDPETLVKKGILEEDENPLKDA
;
A
#
# COMPACT_ATOMS: atom_id res chain seq x y z
N MET A 1 80.83 -62.21 59.71
CA MET A 1 80.88 -60.86 59.12
C MET A 1 79.43 -60.41 58.97
N ILE A 2 78.88 -59.80 60.02
CA ILE A 2 77.46 -59.42 60.09
C ILE A 2 77.43 -57.93 59.78
N ILE A 3 76.89 -57.58 58.62
CA ILE A 3 76.84 -56.21 58.11
C ILE A 3 75.66 -55.51 58.80
N ASP A 4 75.94 -54.36 59.41
CA ASP A 4 74.95 -53.54 60.11
C ASP A 4 73.96 -52.93 59.09
N PRO A 5 72.65 -53.18 59.21
CA PRO A 5 71.64 -52.63 58.31
C PRO A 5 71.54 -51.10 58.34
N VAL A 6 72.10 -50.42 59.35
CA VAL A 6 72.16 -48.95 59.44
C VAL A 6 73.21 -48.37 58.48
N GLU A 7 74.26 -49.12 58.17
CA GLU A 7 75.34 -48.68 57.28
C GLU A 7 74.91 -48.70 55.80
N ILE A 8 73.98 -49.58 55.45
CA ILE A 8 73.37 -49.67 54.11
C ILE A 8 72.45 -48.46 53.86
N LEU A 9 71.68 -48.05 54.87
CA LEU A 9 70.78 -46.88 54.79
C LEU A 9 71.52 -45.54 54.66
N LYS A 10 72.72 -45.41 55.25
CA LYS A 10 73.56 -44.21 55.05
C LYS A 10 74.19 -44.12 53.66
N LYS A 11 74.35 -45.24 52.94
CA LYS A 11 74.86 -45.23 51.56
C LYS A 11 73.80 -44.88 50.51
N THR A 12 72.51 -44.93 50.85
CA THR A 12 71.41 -44.57 49.94
C THR A 12 70.96 -43.11 50.11
N SER A 13 71.49 -42.36 51.09
CA SER A 13 71.09 -40.97 51.35
C SER A 13 71.92 -39.91 50.60
N THR A 14 72.86 -40.30 49.74
CA THR A 14 73.46 -39.37 48.77
C THR A 14 72.59 -39.33 47.51
N ALA A 15 71.34 -38.88 47.67
CA ALA A 15 70.61 -38.33 46.56
C ALA A 15 71.41 -37.10 46.08
N GLY A 16 72.04 -37.21 44.91
CA GLY A 16 72.58 -36.03 44.23
C GLY A 16 71.49 -34.97 44.09
N PRO A 17 71.85 -33.68 43.95
CA PRO A 17 70.85 -32.63 43.82
C PRO A 17 69.90 -33.02 42.69
N ILE A 18 68.64 -33.22 43.04
CA ILE A 18 67.55 -33.35 42.07
C ILE A 18 67.72 -32.14 41.15
N PRO A 19 67.74 -32.29 39.81
CA PRO A 19 67.74 -31.15 38.92
C PRO A 19 66.50 -30.33 39.28
N THR A 20 66.73 -29.25 40.02
CA THR A 20 65.69 -28.27 40.33
C THR A 20 65.43 -27.67 38.98
N ALA A 21 64.32 -28.04 38.35
CA ALA A 21 63.87 -27.38 37.15
C ALA A 21 63.94 -25.89 37.46
N THR A 22 64.87 -25.18 36.82
CA THR A 22 64.90 -23.73 36.84
C THR A 22 63.47 -23.31 36.55
N PRO A 23 62.80 -22.50 37.38
CA PRO A 23 61.51 -21.97 37.00
C PRO A 23 61.79 -21.20 35.72
N THR A 24 61.43 -21.78 34.57
CA THR A 24 61.36 -21.02 33.35
C THR A 24 60.36 -19.93 33.68
N SER A 25 60.86 -18.71 33.77
CA SER A 25 60.07 -17.48 33.79
C SER A 25 59.35 -17.37 32.45
N VAL A 26 58.51 -18.35 32.13
CA VAL A 26 57.40 -18.14 31.23
C VAL A 26 56.47 -17.31 32.07
N ASP A 27 56.44 -16.01 31.78
CA ASP A 27 55.38 -15.15 32.28
C ASP A 27 54.05 -15.89 32.09
N PRO A 28 53.13 -15.86 33.08
CA PRO A 28 51.83 -16.47 32.92
C PRO A 28 51.27 -15.99 31.58
N ILE A 29 50.90 -16.93 30.70
CA ILE A 29 50.21 -16.60 29.46
C ILE A 29 49.07 -15.65 29.88
N PRO A 30 48.99 -14.43 29.32
CA PRO A 30 47.95 -13.48 29.69
C PRO A 30 46.62 -14.23 29.67
N THR A 31 45.93 -14.25 30.79
CA THR A 31 44.58 -14.82 30.83
C THR A 31 43.76 -13.93 29.91
N VAL A 32 43.50 -14.42 28.70
CA VAL A 32 42.56 -13.79 27.77
C VAL A 32 41.20 -13.92 28.44
N LEU A 33 40.83 -12.89 29.22
CA LEU A 33 39.45 -12.72 29.63
C LEU A 33 38.63 -12.65 28.35
N PRO A 34 37.58 -13.48 28.18
CA PRO A 34 36.72 -13.35 27.02
C PRO A 34 36.23 -11.91 26.96
N ASP A 35 36.46 -11.25 25.82
CA ASP A 35 36.05 -9.87 25.62
C ASP A 35 34.55 -9.77 25.94
N SER A 36 34.20 -8.78 26.77
CA SER A 36 32.80 -8.51 27.05
C SER A 36 32.09 -8.15 25.74
N PRO A 37 30.88 -8.66 25.49
CA PRO A 37 30.20 -8.42 24.22
C PRO A 37 30.00 -6.93 23.99
N GLU A 38 30.27 -6.46 22.77
CA GLU A 38 30.02 -5.08 22.36
C GLU A 38 28.51 -4.82 22.38
N LYS A 39 28.08 -3.83 23.16
CA LYS A 39 26.66 -3.49 23.31
C LYS A 39 26.30 -2.34 22.39
N GLN A 40 25.60 -2.65 21.30
CA GLN A 40 25.03 -1.67 20.39
C GLN A 40 23.57 -1.41 20.76
N PHE A 41 23.38 -0.59 21.80
CA PHE A 41 22.06 -0.26 22.33
C PHE A 41 21.69 1.17 21.97
N VAL A 42 20.41 1.51 22.10
CA VAL A 42 19.89 2.86 21.90
C VAL A 42 20.53 3.84 22.89
N GLY A 43 20.93 5.00 22.37
CA GLY A 43 21.42 6.13 23.14
C GLY A 43 20.33 7.18 23.38
N ASP A 44 20.75 8.31 23.92
CA ASP A 44 19.84 9.43 24.23
C ASP A 44 19.20 10.01 22.96
N GLY A 45 19.91 10.02 21.84
CA GLY A 45 19.43 10.56 20.57
C GLY A 45 18.27 9.73 20.03
N GLY A 46 18.45 8.42 19.96
CA GLY A 46 17.42 7.47 19.52
C GLY A 46 16.22 7.49 20.47
N THR A 47 16.45 7.46 21.79
CA THR A 47 15.38 7.48 22.80
C THR A 47 14.52 8.75 22.70
N ARG A 48 15.13 9.93 22.58
CA ARG A 48 14.39 11.19 22.39
C ARG A 48 13.60 11.18 21.08
N THR A 49 14.19 10.63 20.02
CA THR A 49 13.54 10.55 18.71
C THR A 49 12.28 9.70 18.78
N LEU A 50 12.31 8.54 19.44
CA LEU A 50 11.14 7.68 19.63
C LEU A 50 9.98 8.42 20.32
N TRP A 51 10.27 9.16 21.40
CA TRP A 51 9.27 9.96 22.10
C TRP A 51 8.71 11.11 21.26
N VAL A 52 9.57 11.81 20.51
CA VAL A 52 9.14 12.89 19.61
C VAL A 52 8.18 12.35 18.56
N VAL A 53 8.53 11.24 17.90
CA VAL A 53 7.68 10.65 16.85
C VAL A 53 6.37 10.11 17.43
N PHE A 54 6.40 9.50 18.62
CA PHE A 54 5.18 9.10 19.33
C PHE A 54 4.20 10.28 19.47
N ILE A 55 4.68 11.44 19.93
CA ILE A 55 3.86 12.64 20.10
C ILE A 55 3.33 13.14 18.74
N VAL A 56 4.18 13.17 17.71
CA VAL A 56 3.77 13.57 16.36
C VAL A 56 2.67 12.66 15.81
N MET A 57 2.81 11.34 15.96
CA MET A 57 1.80 10.36 15.52
C MET A 57 0.48 10.55 16.29
N LEU A 58 0.55 10.73 17.61
CA LEU A 58 -0.62 10.94 18.46
C LEU A 58 -1.39 12.22 18.10
N ILE A 59 -0.67 13.33 17.88
CA ILE A 59 -1.27 14.60 17.44
C ILE A 59 -1.92 14.41 16.06
N SER A 60 -1.24 13.73 15.14
CA SER A 60 -1.76 13.47 13.79
C SER A 60 -3.04 12.64 13.84
N SER A 61 -3.10 11.60 14.68
CA SER A 61 -4.31 10.81 14.90
C SER A 61 -5.47 11.67 15.42
N ALA A 62 -5.22 12.54 16.40
CA ALA A 62 -6.25 13.43 16.93
C ALA A 62 -6.76 14.42 15.87
N VAL A 63 -5.86 14.96 15.04
CA VAL A 63 -6.21 15.85 13.93
C VAL A 63 -7.05 15.10 12.88
N PHE A 64 -6.63 13.93 12.42
CA PHE A 64 -7.37 13.16 11.40
C PHE A 64 -8.74 12.70 11.90
N ALA A 65 -8.81 12.26 13.17
CA ALA A 65 -10.08 11.94 13.82
C ALA A 65 -11.01 13.17 13.89
N GLY A 66 -10.47 14.33 14.28
CA GLY A 66 -11.24 15.59 14.33
C GLY A 66 -11.72 16.06 12.95
N LEU A 67 -10.90 15.90 11.91
CA LEU A 67 -11.30 16.18 10.52
C LEU A 67 -12.44 15.25 10.07
N SER A 68 -12.39 13.97 10.48
CA SER A 68 -13.42 12.99 10.12
C SER A 68 -14.83 13.37 10.60
N TRP A 69 -14.94 14.08 11.74
CA TRP A 69 -16.24 14.47 12.31
C TRP A 69 -17.04 15.41 11.41
N ARG A 70 -16.38 16.10 10.47
CA ARG A 70 -17.01 17.05 9.54
C ARG A 70 -17.53 16.41 8.24
N VAL A 71 -17.24 15.13 8.01
CA VAL A 71 -17.60 14.40 6.78
C VAL A 71 -18.77 13.45 7.08
N PRO A 72 -19.69 13.03 6.20
CA PRO A 72 -20.69 12.00 6.53
C PRO A 72 -20.08 10.59 6.62
N VAL A 73 -20.61 9.69 7.47
CA VAL A 73 -20.02 8.36 7.78
C VAL A 73 -19.64 7.58 6.52
N GLY A 74 -20.53 7.50 5.53
CA GLY A 74 -20.29 6.77 4.27
C GLY A 74 -19.11 7.28 3.45
N ARG A 75 -18.64 8.52 3.69
CA ARG A 75 -17.52 9.15 2.97
C ARG A 75 -16.28 9.35 3.84
N ARG A 76 -16.28 8.89 5.11
CA ARG A 76 -15.14 9.06 6.03
C ARG A 76 -14.05 8.00 5.86
N LEU A 77 -14.18 7.04 4.94
CA LEU A 77 -13.32 5.86 4.89
C LEU A 77 -11.82 6.20 4.90
N TYR A 78 -11.36 7.11 4.04
CA TYR A 78 -9.96 7.57 4.04
C TYR A 78 -9.54 8.22 5.37
N HIS A 79 -10.44 8.93 6.06
CA HIS A 79 -10.14 9.51 7.37
C HIS A 79 -9.98 8.43 8.43
N VAL A 80 -10.83 7.38 8.39
CA VAL A 80 -10.74 6.26 9.33
C VAL A 80 -9.44 5.50 9.12
N ILE A 81 -9.10 5.16 7.87
CA ILE A 81 -7.88 4.42 7.53
C ILE A 81 -6.63 5.23 7.93
N THR A 82 -6.51 6.50 7.52
CA THR A 82 -5.39 7.38 7.89
C THR A 82 -5.27 7.62 9.41
N THR A 83 -6.39 7.70 10.12
CA THR A 83 -6.38 7.78 11.59
C THR A 83 -5.84 6.49 12.21
N LEU A 84 -6.29 5.32 11.74
CA LEU A 84 -5.79 4.02 12.21
C LEU A 84 -4.29 3.85 11.94
N ILE A 85 -3.81 4.28 10.77
CA ILE A 85 -2.38 4.26 10.42
C ILE A 85 -1.55 4.98 11.49
N THR A 86 -1.96 6.19 11.87
CA THR A 86 -1.22 6.99 12.86
C THR A 86 -1.41 6.49 14.29
N ILE A 87 -2.55 5.87 14.62
CA ILE A 87 -2.77 5.24 15.93
C ILE A 87 -1.85 4.03 16.12
N PHE A 88 -1.78 3.12 15.15
CA PHE A 88 -0.89 1.96 15.22
C PHE A 88 0.58 2.39 15.32
N ALA A 89 0.97 3.39 14.54
CA ALA A 89 2.30 3.97 14.64
C ALA A 89 2.57 4.57 16.03
N ALA A 90 1.63 5.35 16.59
CA ALA A 90 1.78 5.90 17.94
C ALA A 90 1.97 4.79 18.99
N ILE A 91 1.18 3.71 18.93
CA ILE A 91 1.30 2.57 19.85
C ILE A 91 2.69 1.91 19.71
N SER A 92 3.17 1.73 18.48
CA SER A 92 4.48 1.12 18.24
C SER A 92 5.64 1.99 18.72
N TYR A 93 5.61 3.30 18.41
CA TYR A 93 6.63 4.24 18.90
C TYR A 93 6.63 4.32 20.43
N PHE A 94 5.46 4.28 21.07
CA PHE A 94 5.38 4.18 22.53
C PHE A 94 6.02 2.88 23.05
N ALA A 95 5.68 1.73 22.47
CA ALA A 95 6.25 0.44 22.87
C ALA A 95 7.78 0.37 22.67
N MET A 96 8.30 0.98 21.61
CA MET A 96 9.74 1.10 21.36
C MET A 96 10.40 2.05 22.37
N ALA A 97 9.78 3.20 22.66
CA ALA A 97 10.29 4.19 23.61
C ALA A 97 10.33 3.66 25.05
N THR A 98 9.38 2.80 25.43
CA THR A 98 9.36 2.14 26.76
C THR A 98 10.18 0.85 26.81
N GLY A 99 10.75 0.41 25.68
CA GLY A 99 11.56 -0.81 25.59
C GLY A 99 10.76 -2.12 25.48
N HIS A 100 9.43 -2.09 25.45
CA HIS A 100 8.60 -3.29 25.29
C HIS A 100 8.63 -3.87 23.87
N GLY A 101 8.93 -3.03 22.89
CA GLY A 101 9.03 -3.37 21.47
C GLY A 101 10.44 -3.72 20.97
N VAL A 102 11.34 -4.11 21.88
CA VAL A 102 12.77 -4.29 21.61
C VAL A 102 13.21 -5.69 22.04
N SER A 103 14.07 -6.31 21.25
CA SER A 103 14.78 -7.55 21.60
C SER A 103 16.28 -7.35 21.43
N VAL A 104 17.09 -8.04 22.21
CA VAL A 104 18.55 -8.08 21.98
C VAL A 104 18.86 -9.29 21.11
N HIS A 105 19.55 -9.06 20.00
CA HIS A 105 20.05 -10.12 19.12
C HIS A 105 21.57 -10.20 19.25
N THR A 106 22.05 -11.38 19.63
CA THR A 106 23.47 -11.67 19.83
C THR A 106 24.04 -12.33 18.59
N ILE A 107 25.17 -11.81 18.12
CA ILE A 107 25.84 -12.29 16.92
C ILE A 107 27.35 -12.32 17.11
N GLN A 108 28.05 -13.08 16.27
CA GLN A 108 29.51 -13.10 16.24
C GLN A 108 30.00 -12.46 14.95
N VAL A 109 30.80 -11.40 15.07
CA VAL A 109 31.45 -10.71 13.96
C VAL A 109 32.85 -11.28 13.80
N ARG A 110 33.17 -11.74 12.58
CA ARG A 110 34.51 -12.21 12.22
C ARG A 110 35.35 -11.02 11.76
N HIS A 111 36.46 -10.79 12.44
CA HIS A 111 37.49 -9.85 12.06
C HIS A 111 38.63 -10.60 11.38
N GLN A 112 38.72 -10.45 10.06
CA GLN A 112 39.81 -10.99 9.26
C GLN A 112 40.82 -9.87 9.00
N ILE A 113 42.04 -10.05 9.50
CA ILE A 113 43.17 -9.14 9.27
C ILE A 113 44.19 -9.91 8.45
N ASP A 114 44.68 -9.32 7.36
CA ASP A 114 45.68 -9.96 6.50
C ASP A 114 46.88 -10.43 7.34
N HIS A 115 47.26 -11.69 7.14
CA HIS A 115 48.35 -12.38 7.84
C HIS A 115 48.18 -12.59 9.36
N LEU A 116 46.98 -12.38 9.92
CA LEU A 116 46.64 -12.80 11.29
C LEU A 116 45.52 -13.85 11.29
N PRO A 117 45.45 -14.72 12.32
CA PRO A 117 44.31 -15.62 12.50
C PRO A 117 43.03 -14.82 12.72
N ASP A 118 41.91 -15.37 12.27
CA ASP A 118 40.59 -14.75 12.45
C ASP A 118 40.29 -14.53 13.93
N THR A 119 39.82 -13.33 14.26
CA THR A 119 39.31 -13.00 15.59
C THR A 119 37.80 -12.83 15.53
N PHE A 120 37.11 -13.14 16.63
CA PHE A 120 35.66 -13.07 16.70
C PHE A 120 35.24 -12.19 17.87
N THR A 121 34.32 -11.26 17.61
CA THR A 121 33.77 -10.38 18.63
C THR A 121 32.27 -10.62 18.73
N GLU A 122 31.78 -10.86 19.94
CA GLU A 122 30.36 -10.99 20.20
C GLU A 122 29.73 -9.59 20.27
N VAL A 123 28.69 -9.34 19.47
CA VAL A 123 27.95 -8.08 19.45
C VAL A 123 26.51 -8.34 19.85
N GLN A 124 26.04 -7.58 20.84
CA GLN A 124 24.65 -7.56 21.28
C GLN A 124 23.99 -6.28 20.74
N ARG A 125 23.13 -6.43 19.73
CA ARG A 125 22.43 -5.31 19.11
C ARG A 125 20.94 -5.34 19.44
N GLN A 126 20.38 -4.18 19.76
CA GLN A 126 18.93 -4.04 19.92
C GLN A 126 18.24 -4.05 18.55
N VAL A 127 17.24 -4.92 18.42
CA VAL A 127 16.33 -5.02 17.27
C VAL A 127 14.95 -4.54 17.72
N PHE A 128 14.48 -3.49 17.09
CA PHE A 128 13.20 -2.84 17.41
C PHE A 128 12.05 -3.53 16.66
N TRP A 129 11.76 -4.78 17.02
CA TRP A 129 10.80 -5.63 16.29
C TRP A 129 9.38 -5.06 16.21
N ALA A 130 8.98 -4.19 17.14
CA ALA A 130 7.67 -3.51 17.11
C ALA A 130 7.45 -2.67 15.85
N ARG A 131 8.51 -2.21 15.17
CA ARG A 131 8.38 -1.54 13.86
C ARG A 131 7.76 -2.46 12.80
N TYR A 132 8.11 -3.74 12.80
CA TYR A 132 7.58 -4.68 11.81
C TYR A 132 6.13 -5.02 12.10
N VAL A 133 5.73 -5.04 13.38
CA VAL A 133 4.31 -5.17 13.74
C VAL A 133 3.53 -3.94 13.29
N ASP A 134 4.06 -2.73 13.54
CA ASP A 134 3.47 -1.50 13.01
C ASP A 134 3.31 -1.55 11.49
N TRP A 135 4.39 -1.86 10.76
CA TRP A 135 4.36 -1.92 9.32
C TRP A 135 3.36 -2.98 8.83
N SER A 136 3.31 -4.16 9.43
CA SER A 136 2.36 -5.21 9.05
C SER A 136 0.87 -4.81 9.18
N LEU A 137 0.57 -3.75 9.92
CA LEU A 137 -0.76 -3.17 10.06
C LEU A 137 -0.93 -1.90 9.22
N THR A 138 0.08 -1.02 9.21
CA THR A 138 -0.02 0.31 8.60
C THR A 138 0.27 0.32 7.11
N THR A 139 1.14 -0.54 6.59
CA THR A 139 1.40 -0.62 5.16
C THR A 139 0.21 -1.22 4.38
N PRO A 140 -0.51 -2.24 4.88
CA PRO A 140 -1.77 -2.66 4.26
C PRO A 140 -2.85 -1.59 4.25
N LEU A 141 -2.95 -0.80 5.32
CA LEU A 141 -3.90 0.32 5.40
C LEU A 141 -3.52 1.44 4.42
N LEU A 142 -2.23 1.77 4.29
CA LEU A 142 -1.73 2.73 3.29
C LEU A 142 -2.00 2.25 1.85
N LEU A 143 -1.80 0.96 1.59
CA LEU A 143 -2.13 0.35 0.30
C LEU A 143 -3.62 0.34 0.03
N LEU A 144 -4.45 0.14 1.05
CA LEU A 144 -5.89 0.24 0.92
C LEU A 144 -6.29 1.65 0.48
N ASP A 145 -5.78 2.69 1.14
CA ASP A 145 -6.01 4.10 0.73
C ASP A 145 -5.62 4.35 -0.73
N LEU A 146 -4.41 3.95 -1.14
CA LEU A 146 -3.93 4.15 -2.51
C LEU A 146 -4.74 3.35 -3.54
N SER A 147 -5.07 2.11 -3.22
CA SER A 147 -5.79 1.23 -4.14
C SER A 147 -7.23 1.67 -4.34
N LEU A 148 -7.88 2.13 -3.26
CA LEU A 148 -9.20 2.73 -3.30
C LEU A 148 -9.21 4.04 -4.10
N LEU A 149 -8.20 4.89 -3.89
CA LEU A 149 -8.00 6.12 -4.67
C LEU A 149 -7.90 5.80 -6.17
N ALA A 150 -7.05 4.83 -6.54
CA ALA A 150 -6.92 4.36 -7.91
C ALA A 150 -8.20 3.73 -8.47
N GLY A 151 -9.06 3.16 -7.61
CA GLY A 151 -10.21 2.36 -8.04
C GLY A 151 -9.84 0.95 -8.47
N LEU A 152 -8.83 0.36 -7.83
CA LEU A 152 -8.51 -1.05 -8.02
C LEU A 152 -9.66 -1.95 -7.55
N ASN A 153 -9.85 -3.08 -8.22
CA ASN A 153 -10.80 -4.10 -7.77
C ASN A 153 -10.28 -4.86 -6.54
N GLY A 154 -11.18 -5.55 -5.84
CA GLY A 154 -10.86 -6.28 -4.62
C GLY A 154 -9.78 -7.36 -4.78
N ALA A 155 -9.66 -7.97 -5.96
CA ALA A 155 -8.63 -8.98 -6.21
C ALA A 155 -7.23 -8.36 -6.25
N HIS A 156 -7.04 -7.23 -6.96
CA HIS A 156 -5.77 -6.52 -6.94
C HIS A 156 -5.45 -5.93 -5.55
N ILE A 157 -6.46 -5.44 -4.82
CA ILE A 157 -6.30 -4.94 -3.45
C ILE A 157 -5.79 -6.07 -2.54
N LEU A 158 -6.46 -7.22 -2.56
CA LEU A 158 -6.10 -8.37 -1.72
C LEU A 158 -4.69 -8.88 -2.03
N MET A 159 -4.35 -9.03 -3.31
CA MET A 159 -3.01 -9.48 -3.72
C MET A 159 -1.92 -8.50 -3.31
N ALA A 160 -2.17 -7.19 -3.43
CA ALA A 160 -1.23 -6.16 -2.98
C ALA A 160 -1.01 -6.22 -1.46
N ILE A 161 -2.08 -6.35 -0.67
CA ILE A 161 -2.01 -6.48 0.78
C ILE A 161 -1.28 -7.75 1.21
N VAL A 162 -1.55 -8.89 0.56
CA VAL A 162 -0.86 -10.15 0.89
C VAL A 162 0.63 -10.05 0.55
N ALA A 163 0.99 -9.49 -0.61
CA ALA A 163 2.38 -9.25 -0.98
C ALA A 163 3.09 -8.33 0.03
N ASP A 164 2.41 -7.28 0.48
CA ASP A 164 2.91 -6.34 1.48
C ASP A 164 3.14 -7.00 2.86
N ILE A 165 2.21 -7.82 3.33
CA ILE A 165 2.41 -8.59 4.58
C ILE A 165 3.59 -9.54 4.45
N ILE A 166 3.73 -10.25 3.31
CA ILE A 166 4.88 -11.11 3.04
C ILE A 166 6.17 -10.29 3.07
N MET A 167 6.20 -9.12 2.44
CA MET A 167 7.34 -8.21 2.43
C MET A 167 7.77 -7.84 3.86
N ILE A 168 6.85 -7.42 4.72
CA ILE A 168 7.17 -7.02 6.09
C ILE A 168 7.63 -8.20 6.96
N LEU A 169 6.91 -9.33 6.93
CA LEU A 169 7.24 -10.49 7.77
C LEU A 169 8.57 -11.14 7.36
N THR A 170 8.87 -11.21 6.07
CA THR A 170 10.16 -11.71 5.61
C THR A 170 11.29 -10.74 5.94
N GLY A 171 11.04 -9.43 5.91
CA GLY A 171 11.96 -8.42 6.45
C GLY A 171 12.24 -8.60 7.95
N LEU A 172 11.22 -8.92 8.74
CA LEU A 172 11.37 -9.25 10.17
C LEU A 172 12.25 -10.49 10.37
N PHE A 173 12.01 -11.56 9.62
CA PHE A 173 12.84 -12.77 9.69
C PHE A 173 14.28 -12.52 9.26
N ALA A 174 14.50 -11.62 8.29
CA ALA A 174 15.83 -11.18 7.92
C ALA A 174 16.52 -10.43 9.08
N ALA A 175 15.80 -9.61 9.84
CA ALA A 175 16.36 -8.85 10.96
C ALA A 175 16.87 -9.74 12.11
N PHE A 176 16.25 -10.91 12.30
CA PHE A 176 16.67 -11.94 13.26
C PHE A 176 17.53 -13.04 12.61
N GLY A 177 17.97 -12.86 11.37
CA GLY A 177 18.82 -13.81 10.66
C GLY A 177 20.21 -13.90 11.26
N SER A 178 20.78 -15.11 11.31
CA SER A 178 22.16 -15.33 11.77
C SER A 178 23.18 -14.71 10.80
N GLU A 179 24.23 -14.09 11.33
CA GLU A 179 25.28 -13.50 10.51
C GLU A 179 26.13 -14.53 9.77
N GLY A 180 26.67 -14.11 8.62
CA GLY A 180 27.48 -14.99 7.77
C GLY A 180 26.68 -16.12 7.11
N THR A 181 25.35 -16.14 7.24
CA THR A 181 24.49 -17.15 6.62
C THR A 181 23.81 -16.62 5.35
N PRO A 182 23.66 -17.46 4.31
CA PRO A 182 22.85 -17.11 3.14
C PRO A 182 21.36 -16.89 3.49
N GLN A 183 20.89 -17.45 4.62
CA GLN A 183 19.49 -17.38 5.04
C GLN A 183 19.00 -15.94 5.25
N LYS A 184 19.78 -15.10 5.94
CA LYS A 184 19.44 -13.69 6.20
C LYS A 184 19.16 -12.94 4.90
N TRP A 185 20.06 -13.09 3.93
CA TRP A 185 19.94 -12.46 2.61
C TRP A 185 18.86 -13.09 1.73
N GLY A 186 18.58 -14.39 1.92
CA GLY A 186 17.43 -15.06 1.30
C GLY A 186 16.11 -14.44 1.73
N TRP A 187 15.91 -14.23 3.04
CA TRP A 187 14.71 -13.54 3.56
C TRP A 187 14.59 -12.11 3.02
N TYR A 188 15.69 -11.37 3.02
CA TYR A 188 15.73 -10.01 2.46
C TYR A 188 15.40 -9.99 0.96
N ALA A 189 15.89 -10.95 0.18
CA ALA A 189 15.59 -11.06 -1.25
C ALA A 189 14.10 -11.35 -1.49
N ILE A 190 13.49 -12.23 -0.68
CA ILE A 190 12.04 -12.49 -0.74
C ILE A 190 11.25 -11.21 -0.44
N ALA A 191 11.65 -10.45 0.56
CA ALA A 191 11.02 -9.16 0.89
C ALA A 191 11.08 -8.18 -0.29
N CYS A 192 12.25 -8.06 -0.94
CA CYS A 192 12.43 -7.22 -2.13
C CYS A 192 11.55 -7.68 -3.31
N ILE A 193 11.43 -8.99 -3.56
CA ILE A 193 10.57 -9.52 -4.62
C ILE A 193 9.10 -9.21 -4.32
N ALA A 194 8.66 -9.40 -3.08
CA ALA A 194 7.31 -9.06 -2.65
C ALA A 194 7.03 -7.55 -2.80
N TYR A 195 8.02 -6.69 -2.52
CA TYR A 195 7.93 -5.25 -2.77
C TYR A 195 7.76 -4.92 -4.26
N LEU A 196 8.46 -5.61 -5.16
CA LEU A 196 8.26 -5.42 -6.61
C LEU A 196 6.84 -5.77 -7.06
N VAL A 197 6.20 -6.76 -6.42
CA VAL A 197 4.78 -7.08 -6.66
C VAL A 197 3.88 -5.93 -6.22
N VAL A 198 4.14 -5.31 -5.07
CA VAL A 198 3.42 -4.11 -4.61
C VAL A 198 3.59 -2.95 -5.61
N ILE A 199 4.82 -2.70 -6.07
CA ILE A 199 5.11 -1.69 -7.11
C ILE A 199 4.30 -1.98 -8.38
N TRP A 200 4.25 -3.24 -8.83
CA TRP A 200 3.49 -3.61 -10.03
C TRP A 200 1.99 -3.34 -9.87
N HIS A 201 1.40 -3.64 -8.71
CA HIS A 201 0.01 -3.32 -8.42
C HIS A 201 -0.28 -1.80 -8.46
N LEU A 202 0.59 -0.98 -7.87
CA LEU A 202 0.37 0.47 -7.83
C LEU A 202 0.74 1.18 -9.15
N ALA A 203 1.95 0.96 -9.65
CA ALA A 203 2.54 1.70 -10.76
C ALA A 203 1.95 1.32 -12.12
N VAL A 204 1.53 0.06 -12.29
CA VAL A 204 0.93 -0.42 -13.55
C VAL A 204 -0.58 -0.42 -13.45
N ASN A 205 -1.14 -1.25 -12.56
CA ASN A 205 -2.59 -1.43 -12.47
C ASN A 205 -3.28 -0.20 -11.88
N GLY A 206 -2.77 0.32 -10.76
CA GLY A 206 -3.32 1.49 -10.08
C GLY A 206 -3.27 2.74 -10.96
N ARG A 207 -2.14 2.98 -11.63
CA ARG A 207 -1.99 4.10 -12.57
C ARG A 207 -3.00 4.02 -13.71
N ALA A 208 -3.16 2.85 -14.34
CA ALA A 208 -4.10 2.69 -15.44
C ALA A 208 -5.55 3.00 -15.00
N GLN A 209 -5.97 2.50 -13.83
CA GLN A 209 -7.31 2.75 -13.30
C GLN A 209 -7.52 4.21 -12.88
N ALA A 210 -6.53 4.83 -12.24
CA ALA A 210 -6.62 6.22 -11.83
C ALA A 210 -6.74 7.18 -13.03
N GLN A 211 -6.01 6.91 -14.11
CA GLN A 211 -6.09 7.68 -15.35
C GLN A 211 -7.45 7.53 -16.04
N ALA A 212 -8.06 6.33 -15.98
CA ALA A 212 -9.39 6.11 -16.52
C ALA A 212 -10.50 6.91 -15.79
N LYS A 213 -10.26 7.33 -14.54
CA LYS A 213 -11.15 8.23 -13.78
C LYS A 213 -11.01 9.71 -14.17
N GLY A 214 -9.97 10.08 -14.92
CA GLY A 214 -9.72 11.42 -15.42
C GLY A 214 -8.35 11.97 -15.05
N ASP A 215 -7.87 12.94 -15.85
CA ASP A 215 -6.49 13.45 -15.80
C ASP A 215 -6.10 13.98 -14.41
N LYS A 216 -7.02 14.64 -13.70
CA LYS A 216 -6.76 15.19 -12.36
C LYS A 216 -6.51 14.09 -11.33
N VAL A 217 -7.34 13.04 -11.32
CA VAL A 217 -7.20 11.89 -10.42
C VAL A 217 -5.96 11.09 -10.79
N GLY A 218 -5.75 10.84 -12.08
CA GLY A 218 -4.56 10.15 -12.58
C GLY A 218 -3.25 10.88 -12.24
N SER A 219 -3.20 12.20 -12.37
CA SER A 219 -2.03 13.00 -12.01
C SER A 219 -1.78 13.00 -10.50
N PHE A 220 -2.84 13.15 -9.70
CA PHE A 220 -2.72 13.09 -8.25
C PHE A 220 -2.25 11.72 -7.78
N PHE A 221 -2.86 10.64 -8.29
CA PHE A 221 -2.47 9.28 -7.97
C PHE A 221 -1.00 9.03 -8.32
N LEU A 222 -0.55 9.46 -9.50
CA LEU A 222 0.85 9.34 -9.90
C LEU A 222 1.78 10.04 -8.90
N ALA A 223 1.43 11.26 -8.47
CA ALA A 223 2.23 12.01 -7.52
C ALA A 223 2.29 11.34 -6.14
N ILE A 224 1.14 10.94 -5.58
CA ILE A 224 1.08 10.39 -4.23
C ILE A 224 1.59 8.95 -4.17
N ALA A 225 1.26 8.09 -5.14
CA ALA A 225 1.81 6.74 -5.22
C ALA A 225 3.31 6.76 -5.54
N GLY A 226 3.76 7.66 -6.42
CA GLY A 226 5.18 7.86 -6.71
C GLY A 226 5.95 8.30 -5.46
N PHE A 227 5.43 9.27 -4.71
CA PHE A 227 5.98 9.66 -3.41
C PHE A 227 6.08 8.48 -2.45
N THR A 228 4.99 7.71 -2.29
CA THR A 228 4.98 6.53 -1.42
C THR A 228 6.03 5.51 -1.83
N LEU A 229 6.13 5.16 -3.12
CA LEU A 229 7.13 4.20 -3.61
C LEU A 229 8.57 4.70 -3.44
N ILE A 230 8.83 6.00 -3.61
CA ILE A 230 10.17 6.56 -3.37
C ILE A 230 10.52 6.45 -1.88
N VAL A 231 9.62 6.86 -1.00
CA VAL A 231 9.81 6.77 0.45
C VAL A 231 9.94 5.32 0.90
N TRP A 232 9.11 4.41 0.38
CA TRP A 232 9.13 2.99 0.70
C TRP A 232 10.41 2.30 0.23
N THR A 233 10.97 2.70 -0.92
CA THR A 233 12.27 2.19 -1.39
C THR A 233 13.41 2.55 -0.46
N ALA A 234 13.31 3.64 0.30
CA ALA A 234 14.32 4.00 1.30
C ALA A 234 14.35 3.03 2.49
N TYR A 235 13.23 2.36 2.85
CA TYR A 235 13.20 1.40 3.98
C TYR A 235 14.13 0.20 3.79
N PRO A 236 14.09 -0.57 2.67
CA PRO A 236 15.02 -1.66 2.45
C PRO A 236 16.47 -1.18 2.28
N ILE A 237 16.70 0.05 1.79
CA ILE A 237 18.04 0.65 1.73
C ILE A 237 18.57 0.89 3.15
N VAL A 238 17.78 1.54 4.01
CA VAL A 238 18.14 1.74 5.43
C VAL A 238 18.34 0.38 6.10
N TRP A 239 17.48 -0.60 5.82
CA TRP A 239 17.61 -1.96 6.35
C TRP A 239 18.94 -2.60 5.93
N GLY A 240 19.28 -2.53 4.64
CA GLY A 240 20.51 -3.08 4.10
C GLY A 240 21.77 -2.47 4.71
N ILE A 241 21.73 -1.18 5.08
CA ILE A 241 22.86 -0.46 5.70
C ILE A 241 22.90 -0.67 7.23
N ALA A 242 21.73 -0.76 7.88
CA ALA A 242 21.59 -0.86 9.33
C ALA A 242 21.58 -2.31 9.80
N ASP A 243 20.48 -3.04 9.59
CA ASP A 243 20.35 -4.43 10.03
C ASP A 243 21.16 -5.40 9.16
N GLY A 244 21.28 -5.11 7.87
CA GLY A 244 21.99 -5.89 6.86
C GLY A 244 23.50 -5.87 7.07
N SER A 245 24.13 -4.71 6.85
CA SER A 245 25.59 -4.52 6.93
C SER A 245 26.11 -3.98 8.26
N ARG A 246 25.24 -3.52 9.18
CA ARG A 246 25.62 -2.94 10.49
C ARG A 246 26.57 -1.75 10.44
N ASN A 247 26.50 -0.98 9.37
CA ASN A 247 27.28 0.25 9.23
C ASN A 247 26.64 1.46 9.92
N LEU A 248 25.42 1.31 10.46
CA LEU A 248 24.67 2.37 11.13
C LEU A 248 24.51 2.08 12.62
N SER A 249 24.70 3.11 13.46
CA SER A 249 24.39 3.01 14.89
C SER A 249 22.89 2.80 15.11
N VAL A 250 22.51 2.26 16.27
CA VAL A 250 21.10 2.06 16.64
C VAL A 250 20.33 3.40 16.63
N ASP A 251 20.95 4.47 17.12
CA ASP A 251 20.38 5.82 17.06
C ASP A 251 20.17 6.29 15.62
N GLY A 252 21.16 6.08 14.75
CA GLY A 252 21.06 6.45 13.33
C GLY A 252 19.95 5.69 12.61
N GLU A 253 19.78 4.41 12.93
CA GLU A 253 18.72 3.56 12.41
C GLU A 253 17.33 4.04 12.86
N ILE A 254 17.16 4.33 14.16
CA ILE A 254 15.91 4.89 14.70
C ILE A 254 15.58 6.22 14.03
N ILE A 255 16.56 7.12 13.89
CA ILE A 255 16.36 8.43 13.27
C ILE A 255 15.98 8.28 11.78
N ALA A 256 16.62 7.37 11.06
CA ALA A 256 16.31 7.12 9.66
C ALA A 256 14.85 6.64 9.49
N TYR A 257 14.43 5.62 10.23
CA TYR A 257 13.06 5.12 10.17
C TYR A 257 12.04 6.14 10.69
N ALA A 258 12.37 6.92 11.72
CA ALA A 258 11.53 8.02 12.21
C ALA A 258 11.22 9.06 11.13
N VAL A 259 12.22 9.49 10.37
CA VAL A 259 12.02 10.43 9.26
C VAL A 259 11.13 9.81 8.18
N LEU A 260 11.40 8.56 7.81
CA LEU A 260 10.61 7.86 6.80
C LEU A 260 9.15 7.65 7.25
N ASP A 261 8.92 7.35 8.52
CA ASP A 261 7.58 7.16 9.07
C ASP A 261 6.80 8.47 9.13
N ILE A 262 7.43 9.60 9.50
CA ILE A 262 6.79 10.92 9.44
C ILE A 262 6.38 11.26 8.00
N LEU A 263 7.21 10.94 7.01
CA LEU A 263 6.88 11.16 5.61
C LEU A 263 5.74 10.23 5.14
N ALA A 264 5.83 8.94 5.47
CA ALA A 264 4.92 7.92 4.97
C ALA A 264 3.56 7.90 5.67
N LYS A 265 3.44 8.47 6.87
CA LYS A 265 2.21 8.40 7.69
C LYS A 265 1.52 9.76 7.84
N PRO A 266 1.98 10.72 8.67
CA PRO A 266 1.29 11.97 8.86
C PRO A 266 1.40 12.92 7.65
N VAL A 267 2.54 13.00 6.96
CA VAL A 267 2.67 13.84 5.75
C VAL A 267 1.83 13.27 4.62
N PHE A 268 1.95 11.97 4.35
CA PHE A 268 1.09 11.26 3.40
C PHE A 268 -0.40 11.45 3.72
N GLY A 269 -0.81 11.18 4.97
CA GLY A 269 -2.22 11.24 5.38
C GLY A 269 -2.79 12.65 5.26
N THR A 270 -2.03 13.66 5.67
CA THR A 270 -2.43 15.07 5.50
C THR A 270 -2.61 15.42 4.02
N TRP A 271 -1.66 15.01 3.18
CA TRP A 271 -1.73 15.27 1.75
C TRP A 271 -2.92 14.57 1.09
N LEU A 272 -3.14 13.28 1.41
CA LEU A 272 -4.26 12.48 0.94
C LEU A 272 -5.60 13.14 1.29
N LEU A 273 -5.83 13.43 2.58
CA LEU A 273 -7.11 13.95 3.05
C LEU A 273 -7.45 15.33 2.46
N ILE A 274 -6.45 16.22 2.36
CA ILE A 274 -6.64 17.56 1.76
C ILE A 274 -6.94 17.45 0.27
N ALA A 275 -6.20 16.59 -0.45
CA ALA A 275 -6.36 16.45 -1.89
C ALA A 275 -7.68 15.78 -2.26
N HIS A 276 -8.01 14.64 -1.62
CA HIS A 276 -9.27 13.92 -1.80
C HIS A 276 -10.48 14.83 -1.57
N ALA A 277 -10.45 15.67 -0.52
CA ALA A 277 -11.54 16.61 -0.23
C ALA A 277 -11.83 17.61 -1.39
N ARG A 278 -10.87 17.80 -2.32
CA ARG A 278 -11.00 18.67 -3.50
C ARG A 278 -11.29 17.91 -4.79
N MET A 279 -11.49 16.59 -4.73
CA MET A 279 -11.71 15.70 -5.87
C MET A 279 -12.91 14.78 -5.60
N PRO A 280 -14.15 15.24 -5.88
CA PRO A 280 -15.35 14.45 -5.66
C PRO A 280 -15.34 13.09 -6.37
N GLU A 281 -14.59 12.94 -7.46
CA GLU A 281 -14.41 11.71 -8.24
C GLU A 281 -13.66 10.62 -7.48
N THR A 282 -12.96 11.00 -6.41
CA THR A 282 -12.23 10.08 -5.53
C THR A 282 -13.06 9.62 -4.32
N ASN A 283 -14.24 10.20 -4.12
CA ASN A 283 -15.13 9.82 -3.03
C ASN A 283 -15.63 8.39 -3.23
N ILE A 284 -15.59 7.63 -2.14
CA ILE A 284 -16.23 6.32 -2.05
C ILE A 284 -17.45 6.52 -1.16
N ASP A 285 -18.63 6.20 -1.69
CA ASP A 285 -19.87 6.26 -0.93
C ASP A 285 -20.23 4.86 -0.44
N LEU A 286 -19.90 4.58 0.83
CA LEU A 286 -20.23 3.31 1.48
C LEU A 286 -21.64 3.38 2.07
N GLY A 287 -22.62 2.87 1.33
CA GLY A 287 -24.01 2.71 1.80
C GLY A 287 -24.24 1.47 2.68
N GLY A 288 -25.50 1.22 3.02
CA GLY A 288 -25.94 -0.01 3.71
C GLY A 288 -25.40 -0.15 5.14
N PHE A 289 -24.94 -1.37 5.48
CA PHE A 289 -24.42 -1.71 6.81
C PHE A 289 -23.38 -0.72 7.34
N TRP A 290 -22.47 -0.25 6.47
CA TRP A 290 -21.37 0.63 6.85
C TRP A 290 -21.83 1.98 7.42
N SER A 291 -22.86 2.58 6.81
CA SER A 291 -23.37 3.89 7.22
C SER A 291 -24.53 3.82 8.20
N TYR A 292 -25.28 2.71 8.18
CA TYR A 292 -26.61 2.63 8.83
C TYR A 292 -26.78 1.44 9.78
N GLY A 293 -25.78 0.56 9.89
CA GLY A 293 -25.81 -0.63 10.75
C GLY A 293 -26.68 -1.77 10.20
N LEU A 294 -26.61 -2.95 10.84
CA LEU A 294 -27.28 -4.19 10.39
C LEU A 294 -28.80 -4.06 10.28
N GLY A 295 -29.43 -3.24 11.13
CA GLY A 295 -30.88 -3.03 11.11
C GLY A 295 -31.37 -2.18 9.94
N GLY A 296 -30.48 -1.50 9.22
CA GLY A 296 -30.81 -0.67 8.05
C GLY A 296 -30.46 -1.31 6.70
N GLU A 297 -29.83 -2.48 6.71
CA GLU A 297 -29.38 -3.19 5.51
C GLU A 297 -30.58 -3.65 4.68
N GLY A 298 -30.60 -3.32 3.39
CA GLY A 298 -31.72 -3.61 2.49
C GLY A 298 -32.91 -2.65 2.59
N SER A 299 -32.90 -1.66 3.49
CA SER A 299 -33.89 -0.58 3.45
C SER A 299 -33.55 0.39 2.31
N VAL A 300 -34.38 0.43 1.26
CA VAL A 300 -34.24 1.40 0.16
C VAL A 300 -34.57 2.78 0.74
N ARG A 301 -33.54 3.61 0.95
CA ARG A 301 -33.71 5.00 1.42
C ARG A 301 -33.37 5.94 0.28
N LEU A 302 -34.38 6.67 -0.19
CA LEU A 302 -34.30 7.64 -1.31
C LEU A 302 -33.43 8.89 -0.99
N GLY A 303 -32.87 9.02 0.22
CA GLY A 303 -32.23 10.26 0.68
C GLY A 303 -30.86 10.57 0.05
N ASP A 304 -30.02 9.57 -0.19
CA ASP A 304 -28.69 9.79 -0.82
C ASP A 304 -28.78 9.78 -2.35
N ASP A 305 -29.74 9.02 -2.89
CA ASP A 305 -30.04 9.03 -4.33
C ASP A 305 -30.67 10.37 -4.75
N ASP A 306 -31.41 11.07 -3.89
CA ASP A 306 -32.07 12.34 -4.23
C ASP A 306 -31.11 13.41 -4.74
N ASP A 307 -29.87 13.51 -4.24
CA ASP A 307 -28.92 14.52 -4.69
C ASP A 307 -28.31 14.18 -6.05
N ASN A 308 -27.99 12.90 -6.28
CA ASN A 308 -27.56 12.41 -7.59
C ASN A 308 -28.70 12.46 -8.62
N LEU A 309 -29.92 12.12 -8.20
CA LEU A 309 -31.13 12.18 -9.00
C LEU A 309 -31.45 13.64 -9.35
N LYS A 310 -31.39 14.57 -8.38
CA LYS A 310 -31.54 16.02 -8.62
C LYS A 310 -30.50 16.53 -9.60
N LYS A 311 -29.23 16.13 -9.44
CA LYS A 311 -28.15 16.54 -10.36
C LYS A 311 -28.36 16.00 -11.78
N GLY A 312 -28.82 14.75 -11.91
CA GLY A 312 -29.19 14.14 -13.19
C GLY A 312 -30.44 14.77 -13.82
N LEU A 313 -31.42 15.15 -12.99
CA LEU A 313 -32.64 15.84 -13.41
C LEU A 313 -32.37 17.29 -13.85
N GLN A 314 -31.41 17.98 -13.22
CA GLN A 314 -30.97 19.33 -13.64
C GLN A 314 -30.39 19.36 -15.05
N HIS A 315 -29.75 18.28 -15.47
CA HIS A 315 -29.15 18.15 -16.81
C HIS A 315 -30.01 17.31 -17.76
N ARG A 316 -31.25 17.00 -17.37
CA ARG A 316 -32.15 16.22 -18.20
C ARG A 316 -32.48 17.04 -19.46
N PRO A 317 -32.21 16.54 -20.67
CA PRO A 317 -32.61 17.22 -21.90
C PRO A 317 -34.13 17.33 -21.99
N ASP A 318 -34.62 18.43 -22.56
CA ASP A 318 -36.05 18.65 -22.78
C ASP A 318 -36.63 17.61 -23.74
N ARG A 319 -37.94 17.32 -23.61
CA ARG A 319 -38.65 16.34 -24.44
C ARG A 319 -38.44 16.62 -25.92
N ASP A 320 -38.50 17.88 -26.32
CA ASP A 320 -38.39 18.29 -27.71
C ASP A 320 -36.99 17.99 -28.28
N THR A 321 -35.93 18.20 -27.49
CA THR A 321 -34.57 17.83 -27.87
C THR A 321 -34.40 16.32 -28.03
N LEU A 322 -35.10 15.53 -27.21
CA LEU A 322 -35.05 14.07 -27.30
C LEU A 322 -35.85 13.53 -28.50
N VAL A 323 -36.95 14.20 -28.87
CA VAL A 323 -37.72 13.92 -30.09
C VAL A 323 -36.92 14.26 -31.34
N GLU A 324 -36.28 15.44 -31.36
CA GLU A 324 -35.43 15.89 -32.47
C GLU A 324 -34.23 14.96 -32.70
N ARG A 325 -33.63 14.45 -31.61
CA ARG A 325 -32.55 13.46 -31.65
C ARG A 325 -33.03 12.03 -31.92
N ASN A 326 -34.32 11.82 -32.17
CA ASN A 326 -34.92 10.52 -32.48
C ASN A 326 -34.77 9.48 -31.33
N ILE A 327 -34.62 9.96 -30.09
CA ILE A 327 -34.50 9.15 -28.87
C ILE A 327 -35.89 8.87 -28.29
N LEU A 328 -36.79 9.86 -28.34
CA LEU A 328 -38.18 9.75 -27.89
C LEU A 328 -39.15 9.84 -29.07
N PRO A 329 -40.19 8.99 -29.15
CA PRO A 329 -41.23 9.11 -30.16
C PRO A 329 -42.06 10.39 -29.97
N ASP A 330 -42.37 11.09 -31.05
CA ASP A 330 -43.33 12.19 -31.02
C ASP A 330 -44.77 11.66 -30.96
N SER A 331 -45.17 11.15 -29.80
CA SER A 331 -46.52 10.69 -29.56
C SER A 331 -46.97 11.03 -28.14
N ASN A 332 -48.26 11.34 -28.01
CA ASN A 332 -48.96 11.51 -26.74
C ASN A 332 -49.65 10.21 -26.26
N ALA A 333 -49.52 9.11 -27.02
CA ALA A 333 -50.06 7.82 -26.63
C ALA A 333 -49.23 7.19 -25.51
N ALA A 334 -49.90 6.40 -24.66
CA ALA A 334 -49.23 5.62 -23.63
C ALA A 334 -48.16 4.69 -24.24
N PRO A 335 -47.03 4.43 -23.55
CA PRO A 335 -45.90 3.66 -24.11
C PRO A 335 -46.29 2.30 -24.71
N ALA A 336 -47.24 1.60 -24.08
CA ALA A 336 -47.75 0.31 -24.54
C ALA A 336 -48.50 0.39 -25.89
N LEU A 337 -49.01 1.57 -26.27
CA LEU A 337 -49.82 1.79 -27.47
C LEU A 337 -49.04 2.45 -28.61
N GLN A 338 -47.86 3.00 -28.34
CA GLN A 338 -47.06 3.70 -29.35
C GLN A 338 -46.65 2.78 -30.51
N GLY A 339 -46.37 1.50 -30.22
CA GLY A 339 -46.10 0.49 -31.25
C GLY A 339 -47.28 0.29 -32.20
N HIS A 340 -48.47 0.09 -31.65
CA HIS A 340 -49.70 -0.10 -32.42
C HIS A 340 -50.12 1.16 -33.18
N GLN A 341 -49.92 2.35 -32.62
CA GLN A 341 -50.17 3.60 -33.33
C GLN A 341 -49.27 3.73 -34.56
N LYS A 342 -47.98 3.45 -34.42
CA LYS A 342 -47.02 3.52 -35.54
C LYS A 342 -47.34 2.50 -36.64
N GLU A 343 -47.79 1.31 -36.24
CA GLU A 343 -48.26 0.28 -37.17
C GLU A 343 -49.51 0.75 -37.92
N LEU A 344 -50.51 1.29 -37.22
CA LEU A 344 -51.71 1.85 -37.83
C LEU A 344 -51.41 3.00 -38.78
N GLU A 345 -50.55 3.94 -38.40
CA GLU A 345 -50.11 5.05 -39.27
C GLU A 345 -49.41 4.54 -40.52
N ARG A 346 -48.60 3.48 -40.40
CA ARG A 346 -47.96 2.84 -41.55
C ARG A 346 -49.01 2.22 -42.48
N HIS A 347 -50.00 1.50 -41.94
CA HIS A 347 -51.08 0.94 -42.74
C HIS A 347 -51.97 2.01 -43.38
N MET A 348 -52.29 3.09 -42.67
CA MET A 348 -53.05 4.21 -43.22
C MET A 348 -52.30 4.92 -44.33
N ARG A 349 -50.99 5.17 -44.15
CA ARG A 349 -50.15 5.74 -45.22
C ARG A 349 -50.07 4.81 -46.42
N ALA A 350 -49.88 3.51 -46.21
CA ALA A 350 -49.87 2.53 -47.30
C ALA A 350 -51.20 2.53 -48.07
N ASN A 351 -52.34 2.47 -47.38
CA ASN A 351 -53.66 2.50 -47.99
C ASN A 351 -53.93 3.83 -48.71
N SER A 352 -53.53 4.97 -48.13
CA SER A 352 -53.66 6.28 -48.77
C SER A 352 -52.83 6.38 -50.04
N LEU A 353 -51.62 5.82 -50.02
CA LEU A 353 -50.70 5.84 -51.15
C LEU A 353 -51.19 4.89 -52.25
N GLU A 354 -51.67 3.70 -51.89
CA GLU A 354 -52.32 2.77 -52.81
C GLU A 354 -53.56 3.38 -53.48
N LYS A 355 -54.43 4.04 -52.71
CA LYS A 355 -55.60 4.75 -53.26
C LYS A 355 -55.18 5.89 -54.20
N GLY A 356 -54.11 6.61 -53.86
CA GLY A 356 -53.52 7.65 -54.70
C GLY A 356 -52.92 7.10 -56.00
N LEU A 357 -52.34 5.91 -55.95
CA LEU A 357 -51.81 5.21 -57.13
C LEU A 357 -52.93 4.70 -58.05
N GLN A 358 -54.05 4.21 -57.49
CA GLN A 358 -55.22 3.77 -58.28
C GLN A 358 -55.89 4.91 -59.05
N HIS A 359 -55.86 6.13 -58.50
CA HIS A 359 -56.43 7.33 -59.13
C HIS A 359 -55.33 8.24 -59.73
N ARG A 360 -54.14 7.70 -59.95
CA ARG A 360 -53.03 8.45 -60.53
C ARG A 360 -53.43 8.90 -61.94
N PRO A 361 -53.45 10.21 -62.22
CA PRO A 361 -53.73 10.70 -63.58
C PRO A 361 -52.63 10.25 -64.53
N ASP A 362 -52.99 9.91 -65.77
CA ASP A 362 -52.02 9.53 -66.78
C ASP A 362 -51.05 10.70 -67.08
N PRO A 363 -49.77 10.42 -67.36
CA PRO A 363 -48.76 11.46 -67.57
C PRO A 363 -49.17 12.51 -68.61
N GLU A 364 -49.87 12.11 -69.67
CA GLU A 364 -50.39 13.00 -70.70
C GLU A 364 -51.41 14.03 -70.17
N THR A 365 -52.27 13.62 -69.22
CA THR A 365 -53.22 14.53 -68.58
C THR A 365 -52.56 15.51 -67.61
N LEU A 366 -51.37 15.18 -67.09
CA LEU A 366 -50.58 16.07 -66.24
C LEU A 366 -49.81 17.11 -67.05
N VAL A 367 -49.30 16.72 -68.23
CA VAL A 367 -48.70 17.65 -69.22
C VAL A 367 -49.75 18.65 -69.71
N LYS A 368 -50.96 18.17 -70.03
CA LYS A 368 -52.07 19.04 -70.46
C LYS A 368 -52.53 20.04 -69.39
N LYS A 369 -52.34 19.72 -68.11
CA LYS A 369 -52.65 20.62 -66.99
C LYS A 369 -51.47 21.55 -66.63
N GLY A 370 -50.34 21.45 -67.33
CA GLY A 370 -49.15 22.27 -67.09
C GLY A 370 -48.43 21.94 -65.78
N ILE A 371 -48.65 20.74 -65.23
CA ILE A 371 -48.04 20.29 -63.97
C ILE A 371 -46.74 19.50 -64.23
N LEU A 372 -46.64 18.87 -65.41
CA LEU A 372 -45.43 18.20 -65.90
C LEU A 372 -44.97 18.88 -67.19
N GLU A 373 -43.67 19.11 -67.35
CA GLU A 373 -43.09 19.52 -68.63
C GLU A 373 -42.95 18.30 -69.57
N GLU A 374 -42.94 18.54 -70.88
CA GLU A 374 -42.97 17.46 -71.89
C GLU A 374 -41.71 16.58 -71.89
N ASP A 375 -40.59 17.08 -71.37
CA ASP A 375 -39.31 16.38 -71.22
C ASP A 375 -39.21 15.54 -69.94
N GLU A 376 -40.09 15.77 -68.96
CA GLU A 376 -40.15 15.02 -67.69
C GLU A 376 -41.14 13.83 -67.74
N ASN A 377 -41.75 13.55 -68.89
CA ASN A 377 -42.71 12.46 -69.04
C ASN A 377 -42.00 11.08 -69.03
N PRO A 378 -42.22 10.23 -68.01
CA PRO A 378 -41.53 8.95 -67.87
C PRO A 378 -41.97 7.88 -68.90
N LEU A 379 -42.99 8.15 -69.72
CA LEU A 379 -43.46 7.26 -70.80
C LEU A 379 -42.93 7.66 -72.18
N LYS A 380 -42.12 8.71 -72.30
CA LYS A 380 -41.66 9.23 -73.60
C LYS A 380 -40.56 8.35 -74.24
N ASP A 381 -39.82 7.60 -73.42
CA ASP A 381 -38.73 6.71 -73.83
C ASP A 381 -39.00 5.21 -73.55
N ALA A 382 -40.26 4.84 -73.26
CA ALA A 382 -40.68 3.47 -72.95
C ALA A 382 -41.26 2.73 -74.17
#